data_AF-A0A952EXC6-F1
#
_entry.id   AF-A0A952EXC6-F1
#
_cell.length_a   1.000
_cell.length_b   1.000
_cell.length_c   1.000
_cell.angle_alpha   90.00
_cell.angle_beta   90.00
_cell.angle_gamma   90.00
#
_symmetry.space_group_name_H-M   'P 1'
#
loop_
_entity.id
_entity.type
_entity.pdbx_description
1 polymer ?
#
loop_
_entity_poly.entity_id
_entity_poly.type
_entity_poly.pdbx_seq_one_letter_code
_entity_poly.pdbx_strand_id
1 'polypeptide(L)'
;EMRGFSLYFDVVPVIVVNGADAARGRLFTLLHEYAHLLLHTEGLCDTVTDLRASDQDRQLEARCNAIAAAILMPAAAVLSRPEVVAREHQPTSWDYGALAAAAAPFGVSAEALLRRLVTLERVPLSFYQARRKEFQERYEEEETKSRASGGNWYRTTVRDLGKGYVRLVADAHRRRVIDSYTAATYLNAKVSQIQRLADTAAITEAVSA
;
A
#
# COMPACT_ATOMS: atom_id res chain seq x y z
N GLU A 1 -10.25 3.28 10.29
CA GLU A 1 -9.05 4.16 10.19
C GLU A 1 -8.75 4.21 8.70
N MET A 2 -8.91 5.39 8.10
CA MET A 2 -8.80 5.59 6.66
C MET A 2 -7.41 5.16 6.15
N ARG A 3 -7.36 4.19 5.23
CA ARG A 3 -6.09 3.72 4.65
C ARG A 3 -5.63 4.57 3.46
N GLY A 4 -6.55 5.25 2.78
CA GLY A 4 -6.26 6.16 1.68
C GLY A 4 -7.52 6.84 1.16
N PHE A 5 -7.35 7.79 0.24
CA PHE A 5 -8.43 8.41 -0.53
C PHE A 5 -7.86 9.06 -1.79
N SER A 6 -8.73 9.35 -2.74
CA SER A 6 -8.41 10.06 -3.97
C SER A 6 -9.24 11.33 -4.11
N LEU A 7 -8.62 12.39 -4.62
CA LEU A 7 -9.26 13.65 -4.99
C LEU A 7 -9.07 13.83 -6.50
N TYR A 8 -10.19 13.87 -7.21
CA TYR A 8 -10.18 14.13 -8.64
C TYR A 8 -10.07 15.64 -8.89
N PHE A 9 -9.06 16.03 -9.66
CA PHE A 9 -8.94 17.36 -10.25
C PHE A 9 -8.53 17.18 -11.70
N ASP A 10 -9.13 17.93 -12.63
CA ASP A 10 -8.90 17.76 -14.08
C ASP A 10 -7.41 17.85 -14.48
N VAL A 11 -6.63 18.65 -13.74
CA VAL A 11 -5.22 18.92 -14.07
C VAL A 11 -4.25 18.18 -13.14
N VAL A 12 -4.59 17.99 -11.88
CA VAL A 12 -3.68 17.42 -10.86
C VAL A 12 -4.45 16.50 -9.91
N PRO A 13 -4.82 15.28 -10.33
CA PRO A 13 -5.45 14.33 -9.43
C PRO A 13 -4.50 13.95 -8.30
N VAL A 14 -5.02 13.80 -7.09
CA VAL A 14 -4.23 13.53 -5.88
C VAL A 14 -4.69 12.22 -5.26
N ILE A 15 -3.74 11.34 -4.94
CA ILE A 15 -3.98 10.15 -4.11
C ILE A 15 -3.23 10.31 -2.80
N VAL A 16 -3.92 10.09 -1.69
CA VAL A 16 -3.36 10.09 -0.34
C VAL A 16 -3.43 8.68 0.22
N VAL A 17 -2.34 8.22 0.81
CA VAL A 17 -2.24 6.88 1.44
C VAL A 17 -1.70 7.01 2.85
N ASN A 18 -2.16 6.15 3.75
CA ASN A 18 -1.72 6.15 5.14
C ASN A 18 -0.26 5.68 5.24
N GLY A 19 0.60 6.57 5.75
CA GLY A 19 2.02 6.32 5.92
C GLY A 19 2.36 5.24 6.96
N ALA A 20 1.43 4.94 7.87
CA ALA A 20 1.57 3.92 8.91
C ALA A 20 1.30 2.49 8.41
N ASP A 21 0.64 2.34 7.25
CA ASP A 21 0.34 1.02 6.70
C ASP A 21 1.61 0.32 6.17
N ALA A 22 1.62 -1.01 6.18
CA ALA A 22 2.72 -1.81 5.64
C ALA A 22 2.93 -1.48 4.15
N ALA A 23 4.17 -1.57 3.66
CA ALA A 23 4.49 -1.18 2.28
C ALA A 23 3.61 -1.88 1.23
N ARG A 24 3.27 -3.16 1.47
CA ARG A 24 2.38 -3.95 0.60
C ARG A 24 0.94 -3.45 0.64
N GLY A 25 0.40 -3.20 1.84
CA GLY A 25 -0.95 -2.64 2.02
C GLY A 25 -1.07 -1.26 1.36
N ARG A 26 -0.07 -0.41 1.57
CA ARG A 26 0.01 0.92 0.99
C ARG A 26 0.05 0.93 -0.54
N LEU A 27 0.79 0.00 -1.17
CA LEU A 27 0.81 -0.15 -2.62
C LEU A 27 -0.55 -0.59 -3.16
N PHE A 28 -1.21 -1.54 -2.50
CA PHE A 28 -2.55 -1.96 -2.87
C PHE A 28 -3.53 -0.80 -2.79
N THR A 29 -3.54 -0.06 -1.68
CA THR A 29 -4.37 1.13 -1.49
C THR A 29 -4.10 2.18 -2.57
N LEU A 30 -2.84 2.46 -2.89
CA LEU A 30 -2.49 3.39 -3.97
C LEU A 30 -3.12 2.99 -5.31
N LEU A 31 -3.05 1.71 -5.68
CA LEU A 31 -3.61 1.22 -6.93
C LEU A 31 -5.14 1.16 -6.91
N HIS A 32 -5.72 0.92 -5.74
CA HIS A 32 -7.17 0.98 -5.53
C HIS A 32 -7.69 2.41 -5.75
N GLU A 33 -7.07 3.41 -5.13
CA GLU A 33 -7.40 4.82 -5.35
C GLU A 33 -7.14 5.27 -6.79
N TYR A 34 -6.10 4.74 -7.43
CA TYR A 34 -5.87 4.98 -8.85
C TYR A 34 -7.02 4.43 -9.71
N ALA A 35 -7.59 3.27 -9.35
CA ALA A 35 -8.75 2.73 -10.05
C ALA A 35 -10.00 3.63 -9.89
N HIS A 36 -10.21 4.24 -8.72
CA HIS A 36 -11.28 5.23 -8.53
C HIS A 36 -11.14 6.43 -9.47
N LEU A 37 -9.91 6.94 -9.63
CA LEU A 37 -9.65 8.04 -10.57
C LEU A 37 -9.94 7.62 -12.02
N LEU A 38 -9.52 6.42 -12.44
CA LEU A 38 -9.78 5.91 -13.79
C LEU A 38 -11.28 5.78 -14.08
N LEU A 39 -12.06 5.36 -13.09
CA LEU A 39 -13.50 5.20 -13.20
C LEU A 39 -14.26 6.53 -13.07
N HIS A 40 -13.57 7.66 -12.88
CA HIS A 40 -14.14 8.99 -12.67
C HIS A 40 -15.16 9.00 -11.51
N THR A 41 -14.86 8.24 -10.45
CA THR A 41 -15.70 8.19 -9.26
C THR A 41 -15.04 8.99 -8.15
N GLU A 42 -15.72 10.03 -7.68
CA GLU A 42 -15.33 10.79 -6.49
C GLU A 42 -15.63 9.93 -5.25
N GLY A 43 -14.64 9.64 -4.41
CA GLY A 43 -14.85 8.78 -3.24
C GLY A 43 -13.81 8.96 -2.13
N LEU A 44 -14.30 9.28 -0.93
CA LEU A 44 -13.55 9.09 0.31
C LEU A 44 -13.76 7.64 0.75
N CYS A 45 -12.72 6.79 0.73
CA CYS A 45 -12.86 5.40 1.13
C CYS A 45 -12.30 5.13 2.53
N ASP A 46 -13.12 4.62 3.45
CA ASP A 46 -12.63 3.88 4.62
C ASP A 46 -12.64 2.39 4.25
N THR A 47 -11.47 1.83 3.93
CA THR A 47 -11.27 0.38 3.64
C THR A 47 -11.66 -0.56 4.80
N VAL A 48 -12.30 -0.05 5.85
CA VAL A 48 -12.84 -0.82 6.96
C VAL A 48 -14.36 -0.70 6.96
N THR A 49 -15.01 -1.54 6.15
CA THR A 49 -16.38 -2.00 6.40
C THR A 49 -17.44 -0.90 6.47
N ASP A 50 -17.70 -0.18 5.37
CA ASP A 50 -18.89 0.68 5.31
C ASP A 50 -20.15 -0.16 5.10
N LEU A 51 -20.72 -0.61 6.23
CA LEU A 51 -22.06 -1.20 6.37
C LEU A 51 -23.20 -0.23 5.97
N ARG A 52 -22.86 0.95 5.42
CA ARG A 52 -23.80 2.00 5.01
C ARG A 52 -23.88 2.23 3.49
N ALA A 53 -23.09 1.52 2.69
CA ALA A 53 -23.02 1.76 1.26
C ALA A 53 -24.19 1.08 0.50
N SER A 54 -24.82 1.84 -0.40
CA SER A 54 -25.87 1.38 -1.30
C SER A 54 -25.30 0.34 -2.28
N ASP A 55 -26.16 -0.46 -2.91
CA ASP A 55 -25.72 -1.62 -3.69
C ASP A 55 -24.75 -1.28 -4.85
N GLN A 56 -24.82 -0.04 -5.37
CA GLN A 56 -23.92 0.47 -6.42
C GLN A 56 -22.51 0.75 -5.89
N ASP A 57 -22.38 1.32 -4.69
CA ASP A 57 -21.09 1.65 -4.08
C ASP A 57 -20.27 0.37 -3.85
N ARG A 58 -20.91 -0.71 -3.39
CA ARG A 58 -20.24 -2.00 -3.21
C ARG A 58 -19.74 -2.60 -4.52
N GLN A 59 -20.49 -2.41 -5.60
CA GLN A 59 -20.06 -2.89 -6.92
C GLN A 59 -18.87 -2.09 -7.45
N LEU A 60 -18.86 -0.77 -7.22
CA LEU A 60 -17.72 0.09 -7.54
C LEU A 60 -16.47 -0.34 -6.76
N GLU A 61 -16.58 -0.49 -5.44
CA GLU A 61 -15.49 -0.96 -4.58
C GLU A 61 -14.94 -2.32 -5.02
N ALA A 62 -15.84 -3.25 -5.36
CA ALA A 62 -15.43 -4.56 -5.88
C ALA A 62 -14.68 -4.45 -7.21
N ARG A 63 -15.09 -3.52 -8.09
CA ARG A 63 -14.40 -3.23 -9.35
C ARG A 63 -13.03 -2.59 -9.13
N CYS A 64 -12.92 -1.59 -8.26
CA CYS A 64 -11.64 -0.96 -7.92
C CYS A 64 -10.64 -1.97 -7.36
N ASN A 65 -11.09 -2.83 -6.44
CA ASN A 65 -10.30 -3.94 -5.91
C ASN A 65 -9.86 -4.92 -7.01
N ALA A 66 -10.75 -5.27 -7.94
CA ALA A 66 -10.42 -6.16 -9.05
C ALA A 66 -9.39 -5.54 -10.00
N ILE A 67 -9.48 -4.24 -10.29
CA ILE A 67 -8.51 -3.50 -11.12
C ILE A 67 -7.15 -3.46 -10.42
N ALA A 68 -7.09 -3.05 -9.16
CA ALA A 68 -5.85 -3.00 -8.38
C ALA A 68 -5.17 -4.39 -8.31
N ALA A 69 -5.96 -5.44 -8.05
CA ALA A 69 -5.47 -6.81 -8.06
C ALA A 69 -4.98 -7.24 -9.46
N ALA A 70 -5.64 -6.83 -10.54
CA ALA A 70 -5.21 -7.15 -11.91
C ALA A 70 -3.91 -6.45 -12.31
N ILE A 71 -3.69 -5.23 -11.83
CA ILE A 71 -2.44 -4.49 -12.03
C ILE A 71 -1.28 -5.19 -11.31
N LEU A 72 -1.48 -5.56 -10.03
CA LEU A 72 -0.45 -6.25 -9.24
C LEU A 72 -0.19 -7.68 -9.70
N MET A 73 -1.25 -8.36 -10.15
CA MET A 73 -1.23 -9.77 -10.52
C MET A 73 -1.80 -9.95 -11.94
N PRO A 74 -1.01 -9.63 -12.98
CA PRO A 74 -1.42 -9.84 -14.37
C PRO A 74 -1.80 -11.29 -14.62
N ALA A 75 -2.90 -11.53 -15.35
CA ALA A 75 -3.46 -12.86 -15.54
C ALA A 75 -2.43 -13.87 -16.08
N ALA A 76 -1.70 -13.51 -17.13
CA ALA A 76 -0.67 -14.37 -17.72
C ALA A 76 0.42 -14.76 -16.71
N ALA A 77 0.87 -13.80 -15.88
CA ALA A 77 1.91 -14.03 -14.89
C ALA A 77 1.42 -14.93 -13.74
N VAL A 78 0.17 -14.79 -13.31
CA VAL A 78 -0.44 -15.68 -12.30
C VAL A 78 -0.62 -17.08 -12.87
N LEU A 79 -1.19 -17.19 -14.07
CA LEU A 79 -1.52 -18.47 -14.69
C LEU A 79 -0.28 -19.29 -15.06
N SER A 80 0.85 -18.65 -15.36
CA SER A 80 2.12 -19.34 -15.63
C SER A 80 2.87 -19.78 -14.37
N ARG A 81 2.39 -19.47 -13.16
CA ARG A 81 3.05 -19.87 -11.92
C ARG A 81 3.03 -21.40 -11.76
N PRO A 82 4.16 -22.05 -11.44
CA PRO A 82 4.20 -23.50 -11.21
C PRO A 82 3.18 -23.97 -10.16
N GLU A 83 2.97 -23.19 -9.10
CA GLU A 83 2.02 -23.51 -8.04
C GLU A 83 0.57 -23.51 -8.52
N VAL A 84 0.26 -22.65 -9.50
CA VAL A 84 -1.08 -22.53 -10.09
C VAL A 84 -1.29 -23.62 -11.14
N VAL A 85 -0.31 -23.83 -12.02
CA VAL A 85 -0.36 -24.88 -13.05
C VAL A 85 -0.49 -26.27 -12.42
N ALA A 86 0.27 -26.56 -11.36
CA ALA A 86 0.19 -27.84 -10.65
C ALA A 86 -1.19 -28.13 -10.03
N ARG A 87 -2.03 -27.10 -9.85
CA ARG A 87 -3.34 -27.19 -9.20
C ARG A 87 -4.51 -26.95 -10.15
N GLU A 88 -4.27 -26.89 -11.46
CA GLU A 88 -5.31 -26.60 -12.46
C GLU A 88 -6.52 -27.55 -12.36
N HIS A 89 -6.27 -28.83 -12.05
CA HIS A 89 -7.31 -29.85 -11.90
C HIS A 89 -7.71 -30.10 -10.44
N GLN A 90 -7.18 -29.33 -9.48
CA GLN A 90 -7.42 -29.47 -8.06
C GLN A 90 -7.64 -28.09 -7.41
N PRO A 91 -8.71 -27.36 -7.80
CA PRO A 91 -8.91 -25.95 -7.46
C PRO A 91 -9.10 -25.69 -5.96
N THR A 92 -9.36 -26.71 -5.16
CA THR A 92 -9.53 -26.63 -3.70
C THR A 92 -8.32 -27.15 -2.91
N SER A 93 -7.22 -27.51 -3.58
CA SER A 93 -5.99 -28.02 -2.94
C SER A 93 -5.05 -26.93 -2.37
N TRP A 94 -5.51 -25.68 -2.32
CA TRP A 94 -4.73 -24.57 -1.81
C TRP A 94 -4.72 -24.54 -0.29
N ASP A 95 -3.54 -24.53 0.31
CA ASP A 95 -3.33 -24.15 1.71
C ASP A 95 -2.72 -22.75 1.79
N TYR A 96 -2.61 -22.22 3.00
CA TYR A 96 -2.04 -20.89 3.23
C TYR A 96 -0.58 -20.78 2.77
N GLY A 97 0.23 -21.83 2.98
CA GLY A 97 1.64 -21.82 2.62
C GLY A 97 1.84 -21.75 1.11
N ALA A 98 1.08 -22.54 0.36
CA ALA A 98 1.06 -22.53 -1.10
C ALA A 98 0.60 -21.17 -1.63
N LEU A 99 -0.46 -20.59 -1.05
CA LEU A 99 -0.94 -19.26 -1.43
C LEU A 99 0.11 -18.18 -1.12
N ALA A 100 0.73 -18.21 0.05
CA ALA A 100 1.77 -17.25 0.42
C ALA A 100 2.99 -17.35 -0.51
N ALA A 101 3.43 -18.57 -0.85
CA ALA A 101 4.54 -18.80 -1.78
C ALA A 101 4.24 -18.26 -3.18
N ALA A 102 3.04 -18.53 -3.71
CA ALA A 102 2.62 -18.04 -5.01
C ALA A 102 2.36 -16.51 -5.03
N ALA A 103 2.04 -15.91 -3.88
CA ALA A 103 1.78 -14.47 -3.74
C ALA A 103 3.06 -13.65 -3.60
N ALA A 104 4.11 -14.23 -3.01
CA ALA A 104 5.35 -13.53 -2.68
C ALA A 104 6.01 -12.78 -3.86
N PRO A 105 6.08 -13.34 -5.09
CA PRO A 105 6.65 -12.64 -6.24
C PRO A 105 5.89 -11.38 -6.64
N PHE A 106 4.59 -11.30 -6.34
CA PHE A 106 3.76 -10.13 -6.61
C PHE A 106 3.75 -9.12 -5.46
N GLY A 107 4.37 -9.46 -4.32
CA GLY A 107 4.38 -8.60 -3.14
C GLY A 107 3.00 -8.42 -2.50
N VAL A 108 2.09 -9.38 -2.67
CA VAL A 108 0.72 -9.35 -2.15
C VAL A 108 0.50 -10.37 -1.02
N SER A 109 -0.62 -10.28 -0.33
CA SER A 109 -1.00 -11.27 0.69
C SER A 109 -1.54 -12.56 0.07
N ALA A 110 -1.52 -13.65 0.85
CA ALA A 110 -2.12 -14.92 0.44
C ALA A 110 -3.62 -14.78 0.10
N GLU A 111 -4.35 -13.95 0.86
CA GLU A 111 -5.77 -13.67 0.59
C GLU A 111 -5.97 -12.90 -0.73
N ALA A 112 -5.13 -11.90 -1.01
CA ALA A 112 -5.19 -11.14 -2.25
C ALA A 112 -4.99 -12.05 -3.47
N LEU A 113 -4.02 -12.97 -3.40
CA LEU A 113 -3.82 -13.98 -4.43
C LEU A 113 -5.05 -14.91 -4.54
N LEU A 114 -5.59 -15.39 -3.42
CA LEU A 114 -6.77 -16.28 -3.45
C LEU A 114 -7.97 -15.60 -4.13
N ARG A 115 -8.24 -14.34 -3.81
CA ARG A 115 -9.27 -13.54 -4.50
C ARG A 115 -8.97 -13.40 -5.98
N ARG A 116 -7.71 -13.17 -6.36
CA ARG A 116 -7.29 -13.12 -7.76
C ARG A 116 -7.54 -14.43 -8.49
N LEU A 117 -7.23 -15.57 -7.87
CA LEU A 117 -7.50 -16.89 -8.44
C LEU A 117 -9.00 -17.13 -8.64
N VAL A 118 -9.86 -16.61 -7.78
CA VAL A 118 -11.31 -16.62 -7.99
C VAL A 118 -11.69 -15.78 -9.21
N THR A 119 -11.15 -14.57 -9.37
CA THR A 119 -11.42 -13.74 -10.56
C THR A 119 -10.88 -14.33 -11.87
N LEU A 120 -9.90 -15.22 -11.78
CA LEU A 120 -9.33 -15.96 -12.92
C LEU A 120 -9.96 -17.36 -13.08
N GLU A 121 -11.04 -17.65 -12.36
CA GLU A 121 -11.79 -18.90 -12.42
C GLU A 121 -10.94 -20.15 -12.10
N ARG A 122 -9.81 -19.98 -11.40
CA ARG A 122 -8.94 -21.09 -10.96
C ARG A 122 -9.35 -21.67 -9.63
N VAL A 123 -10.17 -20.95 -8.88
CA VAL A 123 -10.70 -21.37 -7.58
C VAL A 123 -12.17 -20.95 -7.52
N PRO A 124 -13.10 -21.84 -7.09
CA PRO A 124 -14.49 -21.46 -6.96
C PRO A 124 -14.68 -20.43 -5.83
N LEU A 125 -15.62 -19.50 -6.02
CA LEU A 125 -15.95 -18.47 -5.02
C LEU A 125 -16.31 -19.06 -3.66
N SER A 126 -16.97 -20.22 -3.63
CA SER A 126 -17.34 -20.93 -2.40
C SER A 126 -16.14 -21.32 -1.54
N PHE A 127 -15.01 -21.68 -2.16
CA PHE A 127 -13.78 -22.01 -1.43
C PHE A 127 -13.20 -20.78 -0.73
N TYR A 128 -13.20 -19.63 -1.40
CA TYR A 128 -12.79 -18.37 -0.79
C TYR A 128 -13.73 -17.98 0.37
N GLN A 129 -15.04 -18.08 0.19
CA GLN A 129 -16.03 -17.76 1.23
C GLN A 129 -15.86 -18.63 2.49
N ALA A 130 -15.56 -19.92 2.32
CA ALA A 130 -15.34 -20.84 3.44
C ALA A 130 -14.10 -20.48 4.27
N ARG A 131 -13.08 -19.88 3.66
CA ARG A 131 -11.79 -19.53 4.32
C ARG A 131 -11.67 -18.08 4.73
N ARG A 132 -12.63 -17.23 4.37
CA ARG A 132 -12.58 -15.78 4.64
C ARG A 132 -12.28 -15.45 6.10
N LYS A 133 -12.89 -16.18 7.04
CA LYS A 133 -12.68 -15.97 8.48
C LYS A 133 -11.24 -16.28 8.92
N GLU A 134 -10.67 -17.38 8.42
CA GLU A 134 -9.27 -17.77 8.67
C GLU A 134 -8.30 -16.68 8.21
N PHE A 135 -8.51 -16.11 7.02
CA PHE A 135 -7.65 -15.05 6.48
C PHE A 135 -7.77 -13.75 7.26
N GLN A 136 -8.99 -13.38 7.69
CA GLN A 136 -9.22 -12.18 8.49
C GLN A 136 -8.49 -12.26 9.84
N GLU A 137 -8.62 -13.39 10.55
CA GLU A 137 -7.94 -13.62 11.84
C GLU A 137 -6.41 -13.55 11.69
N ARG A 138 -5.85 -14.18 10.64
CA ARG A 138 -4.40 -14.12 10.39
C ARG A 138 -3.90 -12.74 10.00
N TYR A 139 -4.67 -11.99 9.22
CA TYR A 139 -4.33 -10.62 8.86
C TYR A 139 -4.22 -9.75 10.13
N GLU A 140 -5.16 -9.87 11.05
CA GLU A 140 -5.16 -9.15 12.32
C GLU A 140 -3.96 -9.53 13.21
N GLU A 141 -3.59 -10.82 13.25
CA GLU A 141 -2.38 -11.29 13.93
C GLU A 141 -1.08 -10.75 13.31
N GLU A 142 -0.98 -10.70 11.98
CA GLU A 142 0.18 -10.16 11.29
C GLU A 142 0.28 -8.64 11.49
N GLU A 143 -0.85 -7.91 11.45
CA GLU A 143 -0.91 -6.48 11.66
C GLU A 143 -0.49 -6.10 13.09
N THR A 144 -1.00 -6.81 14.10
CA THR A 144 -0.62 -6.59 15.51
C THR A 144 0.86 -6.85 15.77
N LYS A 145 1.45 -7.90 15.19
CA LYS A 145 2.90 -8.16 15.27
C LYS A 145 3.73 -7.08 14.58
N SER A 146 3.27 -6.57 13.44
CA SER A 146 3.98 -5.54 12.68
C SER A 146 3.99 -4.18 13.40
N ARG A 147 2.91 -3.82 14.11
CA ARG A 147 2.80 -2.59 14.89
C ARG A 147 3.74 -2.54 16.10
N ALA A 148 4.23 -3.70 16.58
CA ALA A 148 5.13 -3.77 17.74
C ALA A 148 6.56 -3.27 17.45
N SER A 149 6.94 -3.13 16.18
CA SER A 149 8.25 -2.57 15.80
C SER A 149 8.16 -1.03 15.73
N GLY A 150 8.66 -0.35 16.77
CA GLY A 150 8.68 1.11 16.82
C GLY A 150 9.37 1.75 15.61
N GLY A 151 8.64 2.57 14.86
CA GLY A 151 9.15 3.24 13.66
C GLY A 151 10.26 4.26 13.95
N ASN A 152 11.21 4.40 13.03
CA ASN A 152 12.24 5.44 13.10
C ASN A 152 11.65 6.79 12.66
N TRP A 153 11.36 7.68 13.63
CA TRP A 153 10.78 9.01 13.40
C TRP A 153 11.49 9.79 12.28
N TYR A 154 12.83 9.81 12.25
CA TYR A 154 13.57 10.58 11.23
C TYR A 154 13.29 10.06 9.81
N ARG A 155 13.20 8.74 9.63
CA ARG A 155 12.88 8.14 8.33
C ARG A 155 11.44 8.43 7.93
N THR A 156 10.51 8.39 8.89
CA THR A 156 9.10 8.72 8.65
C THR A 156 8.93 10.18 8.26
N THR A 157 9.50 11.11 9.03
CA THR A 157 9.43 12.56 8.76
C THR A 157 10.05 12.93 7.42
N VAL A 158 11.23 12.39 7.07
CA VAL A 158 11.85 12.64 5.76
C VAL A 158 11.04 12.08 4.61
N ARG A 159 10.39 10.92 4.80
CA ARG A 159 9.48 10.32 3.81
C ARG A 159 8.26 11.21 3.59
N ASP A 160 7.61 11.68 4.67
CA ASP A 160 6.38 12.46 4.60
C ASP A 160 6.61 13.87 4.04
N LEU A 161 7.68 14.55 4.44
CA LEU A 161 8.03 15.87 3.90
C LEU A 161 8.63 15.80 2.50
N GLY A 162 9.19 14.64 2.11
CA GLY A 162 9.93 14.45 0.88
C GLY A 162 11.40 14.88 1.00
N LYS A 163 12.30 14.02 0.50
CA LYS A 163 13.76 14.24 0.58
C LYS A 163 14.20 15.57 -0.01
N GLY A 164 13.62 15.97 -1.15
CA GLY A 164 13.97 17.22 -1.83
C GLY A 164 13.67 18.46 -0.99
N TYR A 165 12.47 18.50 -0.40
CA TYR A 165 12.05 19.59 0.48
C TYR A 165 12.93 19.67 1.73
N VAL A 166 13.17 18.53 2.41
CA VAL A 166 14.04 18.51 3.60
C VAL A 166 15.44 19.01 3.26
N ARG A 167 16.02 18.59 2.12
CA ARG A 167 17.32 19.05 1.65
C ARG A 167 17.33 20.55 1.36
N LEU A 168 16.29 21.07 0.71
CA LEU A 168 16.17 22.49 0.39
C LEU A 168 16.15 23.35 1.66
N VAL A 169 15.33 22.99 2.65
CA VAL A 169 15.23 23.72 3.92
C VAL A 169 16.54 23.63 4.71
N ALA A 170 17.15 22.44 4.77
CA ALA A 170 18.43 22.26 5.46
C ALA A 170 19.58 23.02 4.77
N ASP A 171 19.61 23.07 3.44
CA ASP A 171 20.61 23.84 2.69
C ASP A 171 20.42 25.35 2.87
N ALA A 172 19.17 25.85 2.82
CA ALA A 172 18.85 27.25 3.10
C ALA A 172 19.28 27.66 4.52
N HIS A 173 19.07 26.79 5.51
CA HIS A 173 19.54 27.00 6.89
C HIS A 173 21.06 27.03 6.97
N ARG A 174 21.75 26.07 6.35
CA ARG A 174 23.22 25.98 6.30
C ARG A 174 23.84 27.23 5.67
N ARG A 175 23.23 27.74 4.61
CA ARG A 175 23.61 28.98 3.91
C ARG A 175 23.17 30.26 4.63
N ARG A 176 22.50 30.14 5.79
CA ARG A 176 21.95 31.25 6.58
C ARG A 176 20.95 32.14 5.82
N VAL A 177 20.27 31.57 4.82
CA VAL A 177 19.15 32.23 4.13
C VAL A 177 17.93 32.29 5.04
N ILE A 178 17.76 31.26 5.90
CA ILE A 178 16.75 31.20 6.95
C ILE A 178 17.40 30.91 8.30
N ASP A 179 16.78 31.38 9.38
CA ASP A 179 17.25 31.10 10.73
C ASP A 179 16.86 29.69 11.22
N SER A 180 17.43 29.28 12.34
CA SER A 180 17.19 27.96 12.94
C SER A 180 15.74 27.74 13.33
N TYR A 181 15.02 28.78 13.73
CA TYR A 181 13.62 28.67 14.16
C TYR A 181 12.71 28.43 12.95
N THR A 182 12.92 29.19 11.88
CA THR A 182 12.21 29.06 10.60
C THR A 182 12.44 27.68 10.00
N ALA A 183 13.70 27.21 9.98
CA ALA A 183 14.03 25.87 9.49
C ALA A 183 13.36 24.76 10.32
N ALA A 184 13.37 24.90 11.65
CA ALA A 184 12.68 23.99 12.57
C ALA A 184 11.17 23.95 12.32
N THR A 185 10.53 25.11 12.14
CA THR A 185 9.10 25.23 11.81
C THR A 185 8.78 24.56 10.48
N TYR A 186 9.55 24.83 9.42
CA TYR A 186 9.33 24.23 8.10
C TYR A 186 9.52 22.71 8.06
N LEU A 187 10.40 22.17 8.90
CA LEU A 187 10.61 20.72 9.04
C LEU A 187 9.72 20.08 10.10
N ASN A 188 8.89 20.86 10.81
CA ASN A 188 8.12 20.44 11.97
C ASN A 188 8.97 19.63 12.97
N ALA A 189 10.16 20.14 13.30
CA ALA A 189 11.18 19.44 14.05
C ALA A 189 11.86 20.38 15.05
N LYS A 190 12.56 19.83 16.06
CA LYS A 190 13.43 20.64 16.92
C LYS A 190 14.65 21.10 16.15
N VAL A 191 15.20 22.26 16.51
CA VAL A 191 16.45 22.80 15.91
C VAL A 191 17.59 21.76 15.92
N SER A 192 17.73 21.02 17.03
CA SER A 192 18.76 19.98 17.17
C SER A 192 18.58 18.77 16.22
N GLN A 193 17.40 18.62 15.62
CA GLN A 193 17.06 17.51 14.73
C GLN A 193 17.29 17.84 13.25
N ILE A 194 17.48 19.11 12.90
CA ILE A 194 17.62 19.58 11.51
C ILE A 194 18.75 18.82 10.79
N GLN A 195 19.93 18.75 11.42
CA GLN A 195 21.09 18.08 10.81
C GLN A 195 20.81 16.59 10.58
N ARG A 196 20.23 15.90 11.57
CA ARG A 196 19.92 14.47 11.46
C ARG A 196 18.84 14.18 10.42
N LEU A 197 17.87 15.08 10.23
CA LEU A 197 16.90 15.00 9.13
C LEU A 197 17.58 15.21 7.77
N ALA A 198 18.49 16.17 7.67
CA ALA A 198 19.27 16.41 6.45
C ALA A 198 20.13 15.18 6.07
N ASP A 199 20.79 14.58 7.05
CA ASP A 199 21.59 13.35 6.85
C ASP A 199 20.70 12.18 6.42
N THR A 200 19.51 12.06 7.02
CA THR A 200 18.53 11.02 6.65
C THR A 200 17.93 11.24 5.25
N ALA A 201 17.87 12.49 4.79
CA ALA A 201 17.39 12.88 3.45
C ALA A 201 18.49 12.81 2.37
N ALA A 202 19.76 12.68 2.77
CA ALA A 202 20.87 12.53 1.85
C ALA A 202 20.69 11.26 0.99
N ILE A 203 21.06 11.35 -0.28
CA ILE A 203 21.20 10.17 -1.12
C ILE A 203 22.51 9.53 -0.68
N THR A 204 22.47 8.33 -0.10
CA THR A 204 23.66 7.48 -0.08
C THR A 204 23.96 7.22 -1.55
N GLU A 205 24.99 7.86 -2.09
CA GLU A 205 25.57 7.41 -3.36
C GLU A 205 25.85 5.93 -3.18
N ALA A 206 25.17 5.10 -3.97
CA ALA A 206 25.56 3.71 -4.09
C ALA A 206 27.04 3.73 -4.45
N VAL A 207 27.85 3.14 -3.57
CA VAL A 207 29.29 2.96 -3.73
C VAL A 207 29.53 2.45 -5.15
N SER A 208 30.14 3.30 -5.97
CA SER A 208 30.78 2.86 -7.20
C SER A 208 32.09 2.20 -6.81
N ALA A 209 32.10 0.86 -6.81
CA ALA A 209 33.28 0.01 -6.95
C ALA A 209 32.81 -1.42 -7.26
#